data_AF-A0A6P6QM24-F1
#
_entry.id   AF-A0A6P6QM24-F1
#
_cell.length_a   1.000
_cell.length_b   1.000
_cell.length_c   1.000
_cell.angle_alpha   90.00
_cell.angle_beta   90.00
_cell.angle_gamma   90.00
#
_symmetry.space_group_name_H-M   'P 1'
#
loop_
_entity.id
_entity.type
_entity.pdbx_description
1 polymer ?
#
loop_
_entity_poly.entity_id
_entity_poly.type
_entity_poly.pdbx_seq_one_letter_code
_entity_poly.pdbx_strand_id
1 'polypeptide(L)'
;MVLLHHRNGKEPKETKCKVTMEKLFDLNTKILQQIQMLEQRQAVIMNDLAKVKSVLMKRAEEDAHEELFKQQQCSSFEMFEAFCQRLEEDKNYRELYVHYLIHTHGSSNIGEMVRQALKSIASDNVLCLYNRTGKDGKKVLPPVLLTCLKKCVRSFHKQNEIEVKKLKVTTRTTPDAECIRQVEIFLSNANTRLKRKPNKGKI
;
A
#
# COMPACT_ATOMS: atom_id res chain seq x y z
N MET A 1 11.34 -81.40 55.18
CA MET A 1 12.34 -80.32 55.30
C MET A 1 12.61 -79.80 53.90
N VAL A 2 12.29 -78.53 53.67
CA VAL A 2 12.44 -77.80 52.40
C VAL A 2 13.92 -77.64 52.05
N LEU A 3 14.27 -77.72 50.76
CA LEU A 3 15.26 -76.84 50.12
C LEU A 3 15.15 -76.94 48.58
N LEU A 4 14.23 -76.13 48.05
CA LEU A 4 14.27 -75.59 46.69
C LEU A 4 15.59 -74.83 46.51
N HIS A 5 16.47 -75.16 45.58
CA HIS A 5 17.49 -74.22 45.08
C HIS A 5 17.70 -74.34 43.57
N HIS A 6 17.03 -73.41 42.87
CA HIS A 6 17.52 -72.63 41.73
C HIS A 6 18.05 -73.38 40.49
N ARG A 7 17.14 -73.60 39.52
CA ARG A 7 17.48 -73.51 38.10
C ARG A 7 17.98 -72.09 37.83
N ASN A 8 19.30 -71.90 37.77
CA ASN A 8 19.90 -70.69 37.19
C ASN A 8 19.69 -70.73 35.67
N GLY A 9 18.51 -70.27 35.23
CA GLY A 9 18.19 -70.03 33.85
C GLY A 9 19.05 -68.91 33.30
N LYS A 10 20.21 -69.25 32.72
CA LYS A 10 20.91 -68.32 31.82
C LYS A 10 20.02 -68.15 30.59
N GLU A 11 19.40 -66.98 30.45
CA GLU A 11 18.79 -66.58 29.17
C GLU A 11 19.80 -66.81 28.04
N PRO A 12 19.40 -67.44 26.92
CA PRO A 12 20.30 -67.67 25.81
C PRO A 12 20.84 -66.32 25.33
N LYS A 13 22.17 -66.19 25.20
CA LYS A 13 22.83 -64.97 24.69
C LYS A 13 22.21 -64.50 23.36
N GLU A 14 21.73 -65.45 22.57
CA GLU A 14 21.03 -65.27 21.29
C GLU A 14 19.71 -64.48 21.44
N THR A 15 18.95 -64.71 22.52
CA THR A 15 17.71 -63.99 22.83
C THR A 15 17.99 -62.52 23.18
N LYS A 16 19.06 -62.25 23.94
CA LYS A 16 19.48 -60.87 24.29
C LYS A 16 19.98 -60.09 23.07
N CYS A 17 20.75 -60.72 22.20
CA CYS A 17 21.19 -60.11 20.94
C CYS A 17 20.00 -59.77 20.03
N LYS A 18 19.01 -60.66 19.92
CA LYS A 18 17.81 -60.43 19.11
C LYS A 18 16.97 -59.25 19.63
N VAL A 19 16.68 -59.20 20.93
CA VAL A 19 15.95 -58.08 21.55
C VAL A 19 16.71 -56.76 21.40
N THR A 20 18.05 -56.80 21.46
CA THR A 20 18.88 -55.59 21.28
C THR A 20 18.85 -55.10 19.83
N MET A 21 18.90 -56.01 18.85
CA MET A 21 18.73 -55.65 17.44
C MET A 21 17.35 -55.08 17.14
N GLU A 22 16.27 -55.68 17.66
CA GLU A 22 14.90 -55.16 17.47
C GLU A 22 14.76 -53.74 18.03
N LYS A 23 15.32 -53.46 19.22
CA LYS A 23 15.34 -52.09 19.78
C LYS A 23 16.14 -51.10 18.93
N LEU A 24 17.26 -51.54 18.34
CA LEU A 24 18.06 -50.71 17.43
C LEU A 24 17.31 -50.42 16.13
N PHE A 25 16.59 -51.40 15.57
CA PHE A 25 15.75 -51.20 14.40
C PHE A 25 14.62 -50.20 14.69
N ASP A 26 13.91 -50.37 15.80
CA ASP A 26 12.86 -49.44 16.22
C ASP A 26 13.39 -48.01 16.41
N LEU A 27 14.57 -47.88 17.02
CA LEU A 27 15.23 -46.58 17.20
C LEU A 27 15.59 -45.95 15.85
N ASN A 28 16.18 -46.72 14.93
CA ASN A 28 16.53 -46.25 13.60
C ASN A 28 15.31 -45.81 12.80
N THR A 29 14.20 -46.56 12.85
CA THR A 29 12.96 -46.18 12.19
C THR A 29 12.40 -44.88 12.76
N LYS A 30 12.42 -44.70 14.09
CA LYS A 30 11.99 -43.45 14.73
C LYS A 30 12.87 -42.26 14.33
N ILE A 31 14.18 -42.45 14.27
CA ILE A 31 15.13 -41.42 13.83
C ILE A 31 14.86 -41.03 12.38
N LEU A 32 14.68 -42.00 11.48
CA LEU A 32 14.37 -41.73 10.07
C LEU A 32 13.05 -40.96 9.89
N GLN A 33 12.01 -41.33 10.63
CA GLN A 33 10.73 -40.61 10.62
C GLN A 33 10.88 -39.16 11.13
N GLN A 34 11.69 -38.95 12.17
CA GLN A 34 11.98 -37.62 12.68
C GLN A 34 12.76 -36.77 11.66
N ILE A 35 13.74 -37.34 10.98
CA ILE A 35 14.50 -36.66 9.92
C ILE A 35 13.55 -36.22 8.80
N GLN A 36 12.67 -37.10 8.32
CA GLN A 36 11.70 -36.76 7.27
C GLN A 36 10.75 -35.63 7.70
N MET A 37 10.27 -35.64 8.94
CA MET A 37 9.47 -34.52 9.45
C MET A 37 10.26 -33.21 9.49
N LEU A 38 11.54 -33.25 9.88
CA LEU A 38 12.38 -32.06 9.93
C LEU A 38 12.61 -31.49 8.52
N GLU A 39 12.86 -32.34 7.52
CA GLU A 39 13.01 -31.93 6.11
C GLU A 39 11.73 -31.28 5.58
N GLN A 40 10.55 -31.86 5.87
CA GLN A 40 9.26 -31.27 5.49
C GLN A 40 9.05 -29.91 6.15
N ARG A 41 9.34 -29.77 7.45
CA ARG A 41 9.24 -28.50 8.16
C ARG A 41 10.20 -27.46 7.59
N GLN A 42 11.43 -27.86 7.26
CA GLN A 42 12.41 -26.97 6.64
C GLN A 42 11.91 -26.45 5.29
N ALA A 43 11.29 -27.31 4.46
CA ALA A 43 10.71 -26.89 3.19
C ALA A 43 9.58 -25.87 3.35
N VAL A 44 8.70 -26.05 4.34
CA VAL A 44 7.64 -25.08 4.66
C VAL A 44 8.23 -23.75 5.09
N ILE A 45 9.20 -23.75 6.00
CA ILE A 45 9.88 -22.54 6.47
C ILE A 45 10.53 -21.79 5.30
N MET A 46 11.21 -22.51 4.40
CA MET A 46 11.84 -21.91 3.22
C MET A 46 10.82 -21.25 2.28
N ASN A 47 9.66 -21.89 2.08
CA ASN A 47 8.58 -21.34 1.27
C ASN A 47 8.01 -20.04 1.90
N ASP A 48 7.77 -20.06 3.20
CA ASP A 48 7.25 -18.89 3.91
C ASP A 48 8.27 -17.74 3.97
N LEU A 49 9.56 -18.05 4.13
CA LEU A 49 10.63 -17.05 4.01
C LEU A 49 10.66 -16.41 2.61
N ALA A 50 10.43 -17.18 1.55
CA ALA A 50 10.34 -16.64 0.19
C ALA A 50 9.15 -15.68 0.02
N LYS A 51 7.98 -16.01 0.60
CA LYS A 51 6.81 -15.12 0.62
C LYS A 51 7.10 -13.84 1.39
N VAL A 52 7.67 -13.94 2.59
CA VAL A 52 8.02 -12.77 3.42
C VAL A 52 9.03 -11.89 2.71
N LYS A 53 10.08 -12.46 2.10
CA LYS A 53 11.05 -11.71 1.29
C LYS A 53 10.38 -10.96 0.15
N SER A 54 9.44 -11.58 -0.57
CA SER A 54 8.70 -10.92 -1.64
C SER A 54 7.88 -9.73 -1.14
N VAL A 55 7.19 -9.88 0.00
CA VAL A 55 6.40 -8.79 0.62
C VAL A 55 7.31 -7.65 1.08
N LEU A 56 8.44 -7.96 1.72
CA LEU A 56 9.38 -6.95 2.19
C LEU A 56 10.02 -6.17 1.05
N MET A 57 10.37 -6.85 -0.05
CA MET A 57 10.93 -6.19 -1.24
C MET A 57 9.93 -5.23 -1.88
N LYS A 58 8.67 -5.65 -2.04
CA LYS A 58 7.60 -4.75 -2.53
C LYS A 58 7.43 -3.53 -1.64
N ARG A 59 7.43 -3.72 -0.32
CA ARG A 59 7.29 -2.61 0.63
C ARG A 59 8.49 -1.66 0.59
N ALA A 60 9.71 -2.17 0.43
CA ALA A 60 10.91 -1.35 0.30
C ALA A 60 10.91 -0.53 -1.00
N GLU A 61 10.41 -1.10 -2.10
CA GLU A 61 10.18 -0.38 -3.35
C GLU A 61 9.13 0.73 -3.15
N GLU A 62 8.00 0.42 -2.51
CA GLU A 62 6.96 1.40 -2.16
C GLU A 62 7.50 2.55 -1.29
N ASP A 63 8.26 2.25 -0.23
CA ASP A 63 8.87 3.25 0.67
C ASP A 63 9.89 4.14 -0.07
N ALA A 64 10.72 3.57 -0.95
CA ALA A 64 11.66 4.33 -1.78
C ALA A 64 10.93 5.23 -2.79
N HIS A 65 9.79 4.78 -3.31
CA HIS A 65 8.93 5.58 -4.17
C HIS A 65 8.21 6.70 -3.39
N GLU A 66 7.83 6.47 -2.13
CA GLU A 66 7.26 7.53 -1.28
C GLU A 66 8.24 8.67 -1.03
N GLU A 67 9.50 8.38 -0.73
CA GLU A 67 10.56 9.41 -0.57
C GLU A 67 10.75 10.24 -1.84
N LEU A 68 10.59 9.63 -3.02
CA LEU A 68 10.66 10.28 -4.34
C LEU A 68 9.60 11.38 -4.53
N PHE A 69 8.44 11.24 -3.85
CA PHE A 69 7.31 12.16 -3.94
C PHE A 69 7.06 12.99 -2.68
N LYS A 70 7.84 12.81 -1.61
CA LYS A 70 7.93 13.76 -0.47
C LYS A 70 8.49 15.14 -0.87
N GLN A 71 8.35 15.53 -2.13
CA GLN A 71 8.72 16.85 -2.62
C GLN A 71 7.90 17.91 -1.88
N GLN A 72 8.57 19.01 -1.53
CA GLN A 72 7.91 20.23 -1.07
C GLN A 72 6.85 20.65 -2.09
N GLN A 73 5.65 20.94 -1.59
CA GLN A 73 4.55 21.55 -2.32
C GLN A 73 5.07 22.59 -3.34
N CYS A 74 4.65 22.49 -4.61
CA CYS A 74 5.04 23.43 -5.65
C CYS A 74 4.66 24.86 -5.24
N SER A 75 5.68 25.68 -4.98
CA SER A 75 5.54 27.03 -4.44
C SER A 75 5.54 28.11 -5.52
N SER A 76 6.00 27.78 -6.74
CA SER A 76 5.99 28.67 -7.91
C SER A 76 5.24 28.06 -9.10
N PHE A 77 4.92 28.93 -10.06
CA PHE A 77 4.28 28.55 -11.31
C PHE A 77 5.14 27.57 -12.11
N GLU A 78 6.44 27.87 -12.23
CA GLU A 78 7.42 27.10 -13.00
C GLU A 78 7.61 25.69 -12.43
N MET A 79 7.68 25.56 -11.11
CA MET A 79 7.79 24.26 -10.45
C MET A 79 6.57 23.38 -10.72
N PHE A 80 5.36 23.97 -10.69
CA PHE A 80 4.14 23.22 -10.93
C PHE A 80 3.98 22.79 -12.39
N GLU A 81 4.33 23.65 -13.34
CA GLU A 81 4.32 23.29 -14.77
C GLU A 81 5.36 22.21 -15.07
N ALA A 82 6.59 22.33 -14.56
CA ALA A 82 7.62 21.30 -14.75
C ALA A 82 7.19 19.95 -14.14
N PHE A 83 6.55 19.98 -12.97
CA PHE A 83 5.95 18.78 -12.36
C PHE A 83 4.87 18.17 -13.27
N CYS A 84 3.93 18.97 -13.77
CA CYS A 84 2.87 18.48 -14.66
C CYS A 84 3.41 17.97 -15.99
N GLN A 85 4.43 18.64 -16.54
CA GLN A 85 5.13 18.20 -17.76
C GLN A 85 5.78 16.83 -17.56
N ARG A 86 6.45 16.63 -16.42
CA ARG A 86 7.04 15.32 -16.09
C ARG A 86 5.99 14.22 -15.99
N LEU A 87 4.82 14.50 -15.41
CA LEU A 87 3.69 13.55 -15.39
C LEU A 87 3.16 13.23 -16.80
N GLU A 88 3.19 14.20 -17.72
CA GLU A 88 2.75 14.02 -19.10
C GLU A 88 3.73 13.13 -19.87
N GLU A 89 5.03 13.44 -19.79
CA GLU A 89 6.10 12.83 -20.58
C GLU A 89 6.56 11.46 -20.06
N ASP A 90 6.64 11.27 -18.73
CA ASP A 90 7.14 10.03 -18.12
C ASP A 90 5.98 9.17 -17.60
N LYS A 91 5.63 8.13 -18.38
CA LYS A 91 4.58 7.19 -18.02
C LYS A 91 4.87 6.45 -16.70
N ASN A 92 6.11 6.06 -16.46
CA ASN A 92 6.48 5.31 -15.26
C ASN A 92 6.37 6.20 -14.03
N TYR A 93 6.88 7.43 -14.12
CA TYR A 93 6.73 8.44 -13.08
C TYR A 93 5.26 8.74 -12.78
N ARG A 94 4.41 8.85 -13.82
CA ARG A 94 2.97 9.05 -13.66
C ARG A 94 2.29 7.88 -12.95
N GLU A 95 2.62 6.64 -13.30
CA GLU A 95 2.05 5.46 -12.64
C GLU A 95 2.46 5.40 -11.17
N LEU A 96 3.75 5.59 -10.88
CA LEU A 96 4.26 5.70 -9.52
C LEU A 96 3.58 6.82 -8.72
N TYR A 97 3.34 7.97 -9.36
CA TYR A 97 2.67 9.09 -8.72
C TYR A 97 1.21 8.79 -8.37
N VAL A 98 0.49 8.07 -9.25
CA VAL A 98 -0.87 7.60 -8.95
C VAL A 98 -0.87 6.64 -7.76
N HIS A 99 0.08 5.71 -7.69
CA HIS A 99 0.23 4.83 -6.53
C HIS A 99 0.49 5.61 -5.24
N TYR A 100 1.39 6.60 -5.28
CA TYR A 100 1.64 7.52 -4.18
C TYR A 100 0.36 8.24 -3.73
N LEU A 101 -0.42 8.81 -4.66
CA LEU A 101 -1.68 9.50 -4.33
C LEU A 101 -2.69 8.56 -3.65
N ILE A 102 -2.79 7.31 -4.12
CA ILE A 102 -3.68 6.30 -3.54
C ILE A 102 -3.28 5.98 -2.10
N HIS A 103 -1.97 5.81 -1.84
CA HIS A 103 -1.48 5.43 -0.54
C HIS A 103 -1.54 6.58 0.48
N THR A 104 -1.18 7.80 0.07
CA THR A 104 -1.04 8.94 0.99
C THR A 104 -2.31 9.78 1.17
N HIS A 105 -3.12 9.92 0.13
CA HIS A 105 -4.30 10.80 0.14
C HIS A 105 -5.60 10.08 -0.21
N GLY A 106 -5.52 8.81 -0.61
CA GLY A 106 -6.67 8.01 -1.00
C GLY A 106 -7.76 7.99 0.06
N SER A 107 -8.99 8.23 -0.38
CA SER A 107 -10.16 8.24 0.51
C SER A 107 -11.43 7.89 -0.27
N SER A 108 -12.37 7.25 0.41
CA SER A 108 -13.74 7.08 -0.10
C SER A 108 -14.47 8.43 -0.22
N ASN A 109 -14.08 9.45 0.56
CA ASN A 109 -14.58 10.80 0.40
C ASN A 109 -13.79 11.55 -0.69
N ILE A 110 -14.38 11.67 -1.89
CA ILE A 110 -13.75 12.30 -3.06
C ILE A 110 -13.36 13.76 -2.79
N GLY A 111 -14.21 14.51 -2.08
CA GLY A 111 -13.93 15.92 -1.78
C GLY A 111 -12.74 16.10 -0.83
N GLU A 112 -12.61 15.22 0.16
CA GLU A 112 -11.45 15.24 1.06
C GLU A 112 -10.18 14.78 0.34
N MET A 113 -10.25 13.70 -0.45
CA MET A 113 -9.10 13.24 -1.24
C MET A 113 -8.56 14.33 -2.16
N VAL A 114 -9.43 14.95 -2.97
CA VAL A 114 -9.05 16.02 -3.90
C VAL A 114 -8.43 17.20 -3.15
N ARG A 115 -9.01 17.57 -2.00
CA ARG A 115 -8.51 18.67 -1.17
C ARG A 115 -7.10 18.38 -0.64
N GLN A 116 -6.86 17.20 -0.09
CA GLN A 116 -5.55 16.83 0.46
C GLN A 116 -4.50 16.71 -0.64
N ALA A 117 -4.85 16.03 -1.75
CA ALA A 117 -3.95 15.87 -2.90
C ALA A 117 -3.57 17.23 -3.52
N LEU A 118 -4.53 18.11 -3.81
CA LEU A 118 -4.20 19.41 -4.40
C LEU A 118 -3.37 20.28 -3.45
N LYS A 119 -3.65 20.22 -2.14
CA LYS A 119 -2.83 20.91 -1.13
C LYS A 119 -1.43 20.35 -1.02
N SER A 120 -1.20 19.06 -1.18
CA SER A 120 0.17 18.52 -1.15
C SER A 120 0.93 18.88 -2.43
N ILE A 121 0.24 18.96 -3.57
CA ILE A 121 0.85 19.26 -4.87
C ILE A 121 1.33 20.69 -4.99
N ALA A 122 0.48 21.68 -4.73
CA ALA A 122 0.81 23.08 -5.01
C ALA A 122 0.18 24.04 -4.01
N SER A 123 0.84 25.18 -3.82
CA SER A 123 0.35 26.23 -2.93
C SER A 123 -0.88 26.92 -3.51
N ASP A 124 -1.71 27.51 -2.65
CA ASP A 124 -2.86 28.30 -3.10
C ASP A 124 -2.46 29.48 -4.01
N ASN A 125 -1.23 30.00 -3.89
CA ASN A 125 -0.69 31.05 -4.76
C ASN A 125 -0.52 30.57 -6.21
N VAL A 126 -0.19 29.29 -6.38
CA VAL A 126 -0.05 28.67 -7.70
C VAL A 126 -1.43 28.23 -8.20
N LEU A 127 -2.20 27.53 -7.36
CA LEU A 127 -3.49 26.98 -7.74
C LEU A 127 -4.53 28.05 -8.08
N CYS A 128 -4.42 29.28 -7.54
CA CYS A 128 -5.33 30.37 -7.90
C CYS A 128 -5.19 30.82 -9.36
N LEU A 129 -4.05 30.54 -10.01
CA LEU A 129 -3.76 30.85 -11.41
C LEU A 129 -4.50 29.91 -12.38
N TYR A 130 -5.09 28.82 -11.89
CA TYR A 130 -5.73 27.80 -12.71
C TYR A 130 -7.24 27.71 -12.48
N ASN A 131 -7.96 27.31 -13.52
CA ASN A 131 -9.31 26.77 -13.46
C ASN A 131 -9.48 25.68 -14.54
N ARG A 132 -10.68 25.14 -14.71
CA ARG A 132 -10.93 24.08 -15.69
C ARG A 132 -11.09 24.57 -17.13
N THR A 133 -11.40 25.86 -17.34
CA THR A 133 -11.85 26.38 -18.64
C THR A 133 -10.90 27.42 -19.26
N GLY A 134 -9.86 27.85 -18.54
CA GLY A 134 -8.99 28.96 -18.96
C GLY A 134 -9.65 30.34 -18.95
N LYS A 135 -10.81 30.48 -18.27
CA LYS A 135 -11.56 31.74 -18.22
C LYS A 135 -11.00 32.68 -17.14
N ASP A 136 -11.39 33.95 -17.19
CA ASP A 136 -11.04 34.96 -16.19
C ASP A 136 -9.53 35.21 -16.03
N GLY A 137 -8.79 35.12 -17.14
CA GLY A 137 -7.32 35.32 -17.15
C GLY A 137 -6.54 34.18 -16.49
N LYS A 138 -7.17 33.05 -16.21
CA LYS A 138 -6.52 31.86 -15.62
C LYS A 138 -6.09 30.86 -16.68
N LYS A 139 -5.12 30.01 -16.34
CA LYS A 139 -4.73 28.87 -17.17
C LYS A 139 -5.64 27.67 -16.95
N VAL A 140 -5.71 26.79 -17.95
CA VAL A 140 -6.39 25.49 -17.83
C VAL A 140 -5.55 24.58 -16.92
N LEU A 141 -6.17 23.97 -15.92
CA LEU A 141 -5.50 22.97 -15.09
C LEU A 141 -5.00 21.81 -15.97
N PRO A 142 -3.71 21.42 -15.88
CA PRO A 142 -3.13 20.35 -16.69
C PRO A 142 -3.99 19.07 -16.70
N PRO A 143 -4.42 18.57 -17.87
CA PRO A 143 -5.28 17.39 -17.97
C PRO A 143 -4.68 16.11 -17.37
N VAL A 144 -3.35 15.96 -17.44
CA VAL A 144 -2.66 14.81 -16.82
C VAL A 144 -2.84 14.76 -15.33
N LEU A 145 -2.79 15.90 -14.63
CA LEU A 145 -3.02 15.94 -13.19
C LEU A 145 -4.45 15.50 -12.85
N LEU A 146 -5.44 15.98 -13.61
CA LEU A 146 -6.82 15.53 -13.44
C LEU A 146 -6.98 14.03 -13.69
N THR A 147 -6.24 13.48 -14.65
CA THR A 147 -6.22 12.04 -14.94
C THR A 147 -5.65 11.25 -13.76
N CYS A 148 -4.58 11.72 -13.13
CA CYS A 148 -4.01 11.10 -11.93
C CYS A 148 -5.02 11.10 -10.76
N LEU A 149 -5.68 12.23 -10.51
CA LEU A 149 -6.71 12.34 -9.46
C LEU A 149 -7.88 11.38 -9.71
N LYS A 150 -8.37 11.29 -10.95
CA LYS A 150 -9.43 10.34 -11.32
C LYS A 150 -9.02 8.89 -11.10
N LYS A 151 -7.79 8.51 -11.49
CA LYS A 151 -7.26 7.16 -11.22
C LYS A 151 -7.23 6.86 -9.71
N CYS A 152 -6.84 7.85 -8.89
CA CYS A 152 -6.90 7.71 -7.44
C CYS A 152 -8.35 7.48 -6.95
N VAL A 153 -9.33 8.30 -7.40
CA VAL A 153 -10.76 8.11 -7.08
C VAL A 153 -11.23 6.70 -7.45
N ARG A 154 -10.90 6.22 -8.65
CA ARG A 154 -11.29 4.90 -9.16
C ARG A 154 -10.62 3.75 -8.40
N SER A 155 -9.60 3.99 -7.60
CA SER A 155 -9.08 2.99 -6.67
C SER A 155 -10.09 2.66 -5.58
N PHE A 156 -10.86 3.65 -5.11
CA PHE A 156 -11.83 3.53 -4.03
C PHE A 156 -13.28 3.37 -4.50
N HIS A 157 -13.60 3.82 -5.71
CA HIS A 157 -14.94 3.75 -6.30
C HIS A 157 -14.93 2.92 -7.58
N LYS A 158 -15.09 1.60 -7.43
CA LYS A 158 -15.14 0.64 -8.56
C LYS A 158 -16.45 0.67 -9.34
N GLN A 159 -17.52 1.11 -8.68
CA GLN A 159 -18.84 1.29 -9.28
C GLN A 159 -18.86 2.49 -10.24
N ASN A 160 -19.73 2.42 -11.25
CA ASN A 160 -19.87 3.47 -12.26
C ASN A 160 -20.67 4.68 -11.77
N GLU A 161 -21.53 4.47 -10.78
CA GLU A 161 -22.33 5.51 -10.15
C GLU A 161 -22.12 5.52 -8.64
N ILE A 162 -22.23 6.71 -8.06
CA ILE A 162 -22.18 6.98 -6.64
C ILE A 162 -23.30 7.94 -6.27
N GLU A 163 -23.78 7.84 -5.03
CA GLU A 163 -24.71 8.80 -4.47
C GLU A 163 -23.93 9.88 -3.71
N VAL A 164 -24.17 11.13 -4.09
CA VAL A 164 -23.54 12.29 -3.44
C VAL A 164 -24.62 13.18 -2.86
N LYS A 165 -24.46 13.55 -1.59
CA LYS A 165 -25.33 14.50 -0.91
C LYS A 165 -24.86 15.92 -1.20
N LYS A 166 -25.71 16.69 -1.89
CA LYS A 166 -25.51 18.10 -2.20
C LYS A 166 -26.51 18.91 -1.39
N LEU A 167 -26.05 19.63 -0.38
CA LEU A 167 -26.91 20.34 0.57
C LEU A 167 -27.95 19.39 1.19
N LYS A 168 -29.22 19.51 0.81
CA LYS A 168 -30.34 18.66 1.26
C LYS A 168 -30.81 17.63 0.22
N VAL A 169 -30.14 17.54 -0.94
CA VAL A 169 -30.55 16.66 -2.06
C VAL A 169 -29.50 15.58 -2.28
N THR A 170 -29.93 14.33 -2.38
CA THR A 170 -29.07 13.23 -2.83
C THR A 170 -29.19 13.09 -4.34
N THR A 171 -28.06 13.11 -5.04
CA THR A 171 -28.01 12.96 -6.51
C THR A 171 -27.07 11.83 -6.89
N ARG A 172 -27.40 11.07 -7.95
CA ARG A 172 -26.49 10.12 -8.56
C ARG A 172 -25.55 10.81 -9.55
N THR A 173 -24.30 10.38 -9.56
CA THR A 173 -23.23 10.89 -10.45
C THR A 173 -22.17 9.83 -10.64
N THR A 174 -21.25 10.03 -11.58
CA THR A 174 -20.06 9.16 -11.69
C THR A 174 -18.94 9.64 -10.77
N PRO A 175 -18.05 8.74 -10.30
CA PRO A 175 -16.88 9.14 -9.53
C PRO A 175 -15.99 10.17 -10.24
N ASP A 176 -15.85 10.05 -11.56
CA ASP A 176 -15.03 10.98 -12.36
C ASP A 176 -15.67 12.37 -12.44
N ALA A 177 -16.99 12.45 -12.62
CA ALA A 177 -17.71 13.71 -12.64
C ALA A 177 -17.67 14.41 -11.27
N GLU A 178 -17.80 13.64 -10.19
CA GLU A 178 -17.64 14.17 -8.84
C GLU A 178 -16.21 14.63 -8.57
N CYS A 179 -15.20 13.90 -9.04
CA CYS A 179 -13.79 14.31 -8.96
C CYS A 179 -13.57 15.67 -9.64
N ILE A 180 -14.05 15.84 -10.87
CA ILE A 180 -13.96 17.10 -11.61
C ILE A 180 -14.62 18.23 -10.83
N ARG A 181 -15.84 18.01 -10.35
CA ARG A 181 -16.61 19.00 -9.59
C ARG A 181 -15.87 19.43 -8.32
N GLN A 182 -15.29 18.48 -7.58
CA GLN A 182 -14.53 18.78 -6.36
C GLN A 182 -13.26 19.57 -6.67
N VAL A 183 -12.57 19.26 -7.78
CA VAL A 183 -11.41 20.04 -8.26
C VAL A 183 -11.83 21.48 -8.59
N GLU A 184 -12.95 21.67 -9.30
CA GLU A 184 -13.46 23.00 -9.63
C GLU A 184 -13.82 23.82 -8.39
N ILE A 185 -14.52 23.21 -7.43
CA ILE A 185 -14.86 23.86 -6.15
C ILE A 185 -13.58 24.23 -5.40
N PHE A 186 -12.58 23.35 -5.39
CA PHE A 186 -11.32 23.61 -4.72
C PHE A 186 -10.58 24.79 -5.35
N LEU A 187 -10.43 24.83 -6.69
CA LEU A 187 -9.73 25.90 -7.39
C LEU A 187 -10.47 27.24 -7.30
N SER A 188 -11.79 27.26 -7.44
CA SER A 188 -12.62 28.47 -7.30
C SER A 188 -12.47 29.14 -5.94
N ASN A 189 -12.24 28.33 -4.90
CA ASN A 189 -12.04 28.82 -3.54
C ASN A 189 -10.60 29.23 -3.20
N ALA A 190 -9.64 29.10 -4.12
CA ALA A 190 -8.22 29.41 -3.85
C ALA A 190 -8.00 30.86 -3.41
N ASN A 191 -8.59 31.82 -4.12
CA ASN A 191 -8.50 33.24 -3.76
C ASN A 191 -9.09 33.53 -2.37
N THR A 192 -10.19 32.87 -2.01
CA THR A 192 -10.79 33.00 -0.68
C THR A 192 -9.86 32.45 0.41
N ARG A 193 -9.13 31.36 0.14
CA ARG A 193 -8.13 30.80 1.07
C ARG A 193 -6.92 31.73 1.24
N LEU A 194 -6.47 32.35 0.15
CA LEU A 194 -5.37 33.34 0.20
C LEU A 194 -5.74 34.55 1.07
N LYS A 195 -6.93 35.11 0.90
CA LYS A 195 -7.43 36.25 1.71
C LYS A 195 -7.61 35.92 3.19
N ARG A 196 -7.75 34.64 3.54
CA ARG A 196 -7.96 34.17 4.93
C ARG A 196 -6.66 33.84 5.68
N LYS A 197 -5.48 33.91 5.05
CA LYS A 197 -4.21 33.75 5.78
C LYS A 197 -4.13 34.85 6.85
N PRO A 198 -3.98 34.52 8.15
CA PRO A 198 -3.92 35.54 9.18
C PRO A 198 -2.67 36.38 8.97
N ASN A 199 -2.77 37.68 9.25
CA ASN A 199 -1.62 38.56 9.48
C ASN A 199 -0.68 37.86 10.48
N LYS A 200 0.38 37.22 9.98
CA LYS A 200 1.53 36.87 10.81
C LYS A 200 2.24 38.18 11.11
N GLY A 201 1.87 38.83 12.22
CA GLY A 201 2.52 40.04 12.71
C GLY A 201 1.58 41.01 13.39
N LYS A 202 1.15 40.67 14.61
CA LYS A 202 0.92 41.59 15.74
C LYS A 202 0.94 40.79 17.04
N ILE A 203 2.14 40.48 17.52
CA ILE A 203 2.51 40.53 18.94
C ILE A 203 3.82 41.31 18.97
#